data_AF-A0A942DKM4-F1
#
_entry.id   AF-A0A942DKM4-F1
#
_cell.length_a   1.000
_cell.length_b   1.000
_cell.length_c   1.000
_cell.angle_alpha   90.00
_cell.angle_beta   90.00
_cell.angle_gamma   90.00
#
_symmetry.space_group_name_H-M   'P 1'
#
loop_
_entity.id
_entity.type
_entity.pdbx_description
1 polymer ?
#
loop_
_entity_poly.entity_id
_entity_poly.type
_entity_poly.pdbx_seq_one_letter_code
_entity_poly.pdbx_strand_id
1 'polypeptide(L)'
;MTKMNKSKQSKSIASTSFGVAVAVVLASFSSIVCCLPVAADRIIPFSDDWFNRQYDWTIYMSLSPMDKYLKYGGSAMNPVMRVPIEYRYSPNRNFRKNYPLDRQKYEEIWYHDGKAVGLKRYQYLNLSSEEQGAMYVVPNPKNGEYVRELTNAIVRLVLDIYARRTILATIVVPQDYFENFASALTQYNFFKLTVVYPGGPGNNMSIHLVSEPQGTERYFYYDDSGRR
;
A
#
# COMPACT_ATOMS: atom_id res chain seq x y z
N MET A 1 -27.18 -55.18 24.43
CA MET A 1 -25.90 -55.29 23.69
C MET A 1 -24.75 -55.04 24.65
N THR A 2 -23.65 -55.73 24.41
CA THR A 2 -22.73 -56.27 25.41
C THR A 2 -21.52 -55.37 25.66
N LYS A 3 -21.12 -55.31 26.93
CA LYS A 3 -19.83 -54.96 27.56
C LYS A 3 -18.64 -54.51 26.68
N MET A 4 -18.09 -53.33 27.05
CA MET A 4 -16.85 -53.16 27.84
C MET A 4 -15.62 -54.04 27.49
N ASN A 5 -14.51 -53.42 27.08
CA ASN A 5 -13.12 -53.52 27.61
C ASN A 5 -12.08 -53.24 26.51
N LYS A 6 -11.25 -52.20 26.64
CA LYS A 6 -10.01 -52.07 27.45
C LYS A 6 -8.80 -52.79 26.85
N SER A 7 -7.68 -52.05 26.96
CA SER A 7 -6.31 -52.55 27.10
C SER A 7 -5.59 -52.83 25.78
N LYS A 8 -4.27 -52.69 25.64
CA LYS A 8 -3.17 -52.15 26.45
C LYS A 8 -1.91 -52.38 25.58
N GLN A 9 -0.78 -51.84 26.06
CA GLN A 9 0.61 -52.29 25.80
C GLN A 9 1.24 -51.78 24.49
N SER A 10 2.19 -50.83 24.50
CA SER A 10 3.53 -50.86 25.11
C SER A 10 4.30 -52.13 24.82
N LYS A 11 5.34 -52.05 23.98
CA LYS A 11 6.57 -52.86 24.12
C LYS A 11 7.75 -52.19 23.43
N SER A 12 8.67 -51.71 24.27
CA SER A 12 10.09 -51.48 24.03
C SER A 12 10.82 -52.82 24.03
N ILE A 13 11.64 -53.11 23.02
CA ILE A 13 12.72 -54.13 23.02
C ILE A 13 13.78 -53.59 22.03
N ALA A 14 14.88 -53.03 22.50
CA ALA A 14 16.14 -53.66 22.91
C ALA A 14 17.12 -53.94 21.76
N SER A 15 18.34 -53.53 22.05
CA SER A 15 19.59 -53.52 21.30
C SER A 15 20.25 -54.89 21.11
N THR A 16 20.95 -55.05 19.99
CA THR A 16 22.12 -55.95 19.77
C THR A 16 22.80 -55.48 18.48
N SER A 17 23.92 -54.75 18.50
CA SER A 17 25.31 -55.13 18.80
C SER A 17 26.04 -55.91 17.68
N PHE A 18 26.97 -55.20 17.04
CA PHE A 18 28.28 -55.60 16.50
C PHE A 18 28.40 -56.57 15.31
N GLY A 19 29.02 -56.04 14.25
CA GLY A 19 29.66 -56.77 13.16
C GLY A 19 30.45 -55.82 12.26
N VAL A 20 31.72 -55.58 12.62
CA VAL A 20 32.69 -54.72 11.92
C VAL A 20 33.17 -55.41 10.65
N ALA A 21 33.11 -54.75 9.49
CA ALA A 21 34.17 -54.83 8.47
C ALA A 21 33.96 -53.80 7.34
N VAL A 22 34.90 -52.85 7.28
CA VAL A 22 35.61 -52.42 6.06
C VAL A 22 34.77 -51.88 4.88
N ALA A 23 34.70 -50.55 4.79
CA ALA A 23 35.12 -49.79 3.61
C ALA A 23 34.98 -48.29 3.92
N VAL A 24 36.05 -47.68 4.43
CA VAL A 24 36.15 -46.22 4.53
C VAL A 24 36.36 -45.69 3.12
N VAL A 25 35.27 -45.40 2.42
CA VAL A 25 35.25 -44.42 1.34
C VAL A 25 34.48 -43.23 1.90
N LEU A 26 35.22 -42.32 2.53
CA LEU A 26 34.79 -40.97 2.84
C LEU A 26 34.59 -40.22 1.52
N ALA A 27 33.53 -40.57 0.79
CA ALA A 27 32.89 -39.63 -0.12
C ALA A 27 32.05 -38.70 0.76
N SER A 28 32.74 -37.86 1.54
CA SER A 28 32.19 -36.58 1.95
C SER A 28 31.98 -35.78 0.67
N PHE A 29 30.88 -36.08 -0.04
CA PHE A 29 30.19 -35.10 -0.85
C PHE A 29 29.78 -34.01 0.14
N SER A 30 30.74 -33.12 0.38
CA SER A 30 30.48 -31.75 0.74
C SER A 30 29.54 -31.28 -0.35
N SER A 31 28.24 -31.40 -0.07
CA SER A 31 27.23 -30.60 -0.71
C SER A 31 27.67 -29.17 -0.44
N ILE A 32 28.56 -28.67 -1.30
CA ILE A 32 28.67 -27.27 -1.64
C ILE A 32 27.28 -26.96 -2.16
N VAL A 33 26.37 -26.72 -1.22
CA VAL A 33 25.20 -25.93 -1.44
C VAL A 33 25.81 -24.63 -1.90
N CYS A 34 25.94 -24.51 -3.22
CA CYS A 34 26.06 -23.24 -3.89
C CYS A 34 24.80 -22.50 -3.47
N CYS A 35 24.83 -21.90 -2.28
CA CYS A 35 24.06 -20.73 -1.97
C CYS A 35 24.55 -19.71 -3.00
N LEU A 36 24.00 -19.81 -4.20
CA LEU A 36 23.96 -18.68 -5.12
C LEU A 36 23.50 -17.53 -4.23
N PRO A 37 24.23 -16.40 -4.19
CA PRO A 37 23.76 -15.25 -3.47
C PRO A 37 22.35 -15.03 -3.99
N VAL A 38 21.35 -15.26 -3.12
CA VAL A 38 19.97 -14.88 -3.39
C VAL A 38 20.12 -13.46 -3.87
N ALA A 39 19.80 -13.22 -5.15
CA ALA A 39 19.88 -11.91 -5.74
C ALA A 39 19.12 -11.03 -4.76
N ALA A 40 19.86 -10.23 -3.99
CA ALA A 40 19.26 -9.33 -3.03
C ALA A 40 18.45 -8.42 -3.92
N ASP A 41 17.14 -8.65 -3.95
CA ASP A 41 16.20 -7.86 -4.71
C ASP A 41 16.54 -6.43 -4.34
N ARG A 42 17.09 -5.71 -5.31
CA ARG A 42 17.53 -4.35 -5.08
C ARG A 42 16.24 -3.60 -4.82
N ILE A 43 15.97 -3.36 -3.54
CA ILE A 43 14.93 -2.46 -3.09
C ILE A 43 15.29 -1.10 -3.69
N ILE A 44 14.64 -0.75 -4.80
CA ILE A 44 14.75 0.58 -5.39
C ILE A 44 13.73 1.43 -4.62
N PRO A 45 14.17 2.35 -3.75
CA PRO A 45 13.24 3.26 -3.11
C PRO A 45 12.57 4.14 -4.17
N PHE A 46 11.33 4.56 -3.92
CA PHE A 46 10.62 5.46 -4.82
C PHE A 46 11.22 6.87 -4.66
N SER A 47 12.30 7.13 -5.40
CA SER A 47 12.91 8.46 -5.44
C SER A 47 12.12 9.39 -6.35
N ASP A 48 12.31 10.70 -6.16
CA ASP A 48 11.75 11.70 -7.06
C ASP A 48 12.17 11.46 -8.52
N ASP A 49 13.36 10.91 -8.76
CA ASP A 49 13.82 10.51 -10.09
C ASP A 49 13.00 9.37 -10.70
N TRP A 50 12.57 8.41 -9.89
CA TRP A 50 11.72 7.32 -10.37
C TRP A 50 10.37 7.87 -10.83
N PHE A 51 9.73 8.73 -10.04
CA PHE A 51 8.48 9.40 -10.42
C PHE A 51 8.67 10.27 -11.67
N ASN A 52 9.78 11.03 -11.73
CA ASN A 52 10.10 11.90 -12.87
C ASN A 52 10.25 11.16 -14.20
N ARG A 53 10.63 9.88 -14.17
CA ARG A 53 10.78 9.04 -15.38
C ARG A 53 9.46 8.43 -15.83
N GLN A 54 8.59 8.09 -14.90
CA GLN A 54 7.37 7.33 -15.18
C GLN A 54 6.14 8.21 -15.41
N TYR A 55 6.06 9.37 -14.76
CA TYR A 55 4.83 10.16 -14.65
C TYR A 55 5.04 11.61 -15.04
N ASP A 56 3.96 12.26 -15.49
CA ASP A 56 3.92 13.70 -15.82
C ASP A 56 3.72 14.57 -14.57
N TRP A 57 3.06 14.03 -13.54
CA TRP A 57 2.83 14.69 -12.26
C TRP A 57 2.82 13.70 -11.10
N THR A 58 3.06 14.19 -9.89
CA THR A 58 2.98 13.40 -8.67
C THR A 58 2.33 14.21 -7.57
N ILE A 59 1.34 13.61 -6.90
CA ILE A 59 0.69 14.16 -5.71
C ILE A 59 1.28 13.47 -4.49
N TYR A 60 1.74 14.27 -3.53
CA TYR A 60 2.31 13.84 -2.27
C TYR A 60 1.31 14.07 -1.16
N MET A 61 1.16 13.09 -0.30
CA MET A 61 0.40 13.23 0.93
C MET A 61 1.23 12.74 2.11
N SER A 62 1.18 13.49 3.20
CA SER A 62 1.80 13.10 4.45
C SER A 62 0.82 13.31 5.59
N LEU A 63 1.07 12.64 6.70
CA LEU A 63 0.26 12.76 7.89
C LEU A 63 1.04 13.52 8.96
N SER A 64 0.40 14.48 9.62
CA SER A 64 0.98 15.22 10.74
C SER A 64 -0.04 15.30 11.89
N PRO A 65 0.22 14.67 13.05
CA PRO A 65 -0.61 14.87 14.22
C PRO A 65 -0.50 16.30 14.74
N MET A 66 -1.61 16.85 15.21
CA MET A 66 -1.71 18.22 15.74
C MET A 66 -1.93 18.18 17.26
N ASP A 67 -0.99 17.58 18.00
CA ASP A 67 -1.10 17.27 19.45
C ASP A 67 -1.38 18.48 20.36
N LYS A 68 -1.18 19.71 19.86
CA LYS A 68 -1.40 20.97 20.58
C LYS A 68 -2.73 21.64 20.24
N TYR A 69 -3.48 21.13 19.26
CA TYR A 69 -4.71 21.76 18.78
C TYR A 69 -5.93 21.20 19.50
N LEU A 70 -6.89 22.08 19.80
CA LEU A 70 -8.15 21.73 20.48
C LEU A 70 -7.95 20.98 21.82
N LYS A 71 -6.82 21.23 22.50
CA LYS A 71 -6.49 20.65 23.80
C LYS A 71 -7.00 21.55 24.93
N TYR A 72 -8.27 21.40 25.29
CA TYR A 72 -8.90 22.05 26.44
C TYR A 72 -9.82 21.07 27.19
N GLY A 73 -10.14 21.36 28.45
CA GLY A 73 -10.96 20.48 29.28
C GLY A 73 -12.32 20.19 28.65
N GLY A 74 -12.64 18.90 28.47
CA GLY A 74 -13.89 18.44 27.83
C GLY A 74 -13.85 18.33 26.31
N SER A 75 -12.73 18.67 25.65
CA SER A 75 -12.60 18.49 24.20
C SER A 75 -12.54 17.01 23.83
N ALA A 76 -13.50 16.54 23.03
CA ALA A 76 -13.48 15.22 22.43
C ALA A 76 -12.62 15.16 21.15
N MET A 77 -12.23 16.31 20.58
CA MET A 77 -11.62 16.42 19.26
C MET A 77 -10.08 16.29 19.25
N ASN A 78 -9.47 15.63 20.22
CA ASN A 78 -8.02 15.46 20.32
C ASN A 78 -7.64 13.97 20.32
N PRO A 79 -6.74 13.47 19.45
CA PRO A 79 -5.93 14.22 18.48
C PRO A 79 -6.71 14.63 17.21
N VAL A 80 -6.28 15.76 16.64
CA VAL A 80 -6.61 16.15 15.26
C VAL A 80 -5.45 15.77 14.36
N MET A 81 -5.74 15.16 13.23
CA MET A 81 -4.76 14.78 12.23
C MET A 81 -4.81 15.75 11.05
N ARG A 82 -3.66 16.23 10.60
CA ARG A 82 -3.54 17.05 9.39
C ARG A 82 -2.95 16.22 8.26
N VAL A 83 -3.61 16.24 7.12
CA VAL A 83 -3.12 15.64 5.87
C VAL A 83 -2.88 16.78 4.87
N PRO A 84 -1.65 17.34 4.82
CA PRO A 84 -1.26 18.20 3.71
C PRO A 84 -1.14 17.40 2.41
N ILE A 85 -1.68 17.96 1.34
CA ILE A 85 -1.63 17.44 -0.01
C ILE A 85 -0.89 18.45 -0.86
N GLU A 86 0.21 18.00 -1.46
CA GLU A 86 1.06 18.78 -2.34
C GLU A 86 1.14 18.09 -3.70
N TYR A 87 1.42 18.82 -4.77
CA TYR A 87 1.66 18.21 -6.07
C TYR A 87 2.79 18.92 -6.80
N ARG A 88 3.44 18.22 -7.73
CA ARG A 88 4.41 18.81 -8.65
C ARG A 88 4.31 18.15 -10.01
N TYR A 89 4.77 18.86 -11.04
CA TYR A 89 5.02 18.29 -12.35
C TYR A 89 6.41 17.66 -12.40
N SER A 90 6.54 16.60 -13.20
CA SER A 90 7.82 15.99 -13.50
C SER A 90 8.61 16.83 -14.51
N PRO A 91 9.91 17.06 -14.30
CA PRO A 91 10.74 17.86 -15.20
C PRO A 91 10.98 17.21 -16.57
N ASN A 92 10.78 15.89 -16.67
CA ASN A 92 11.34 15.08 -17.76
C ASN A 92 10.44 14.98 -19.00
N ARG A 93 9.22 15.52 -18.95
CA ARG A 93 8.27 15.49 -20.06
C ARG A 93 8.14 16.89 -20.67
N ASN A 94 8.44 17.00 -21.97
CA ASN A 94 8.53 18.25 -22.74
C ASN A 94 7.26 19.13 -22.78
N PHE A 95 6.18 18.73 -22.11
CA PHE A 95 4.89 19.41 -22.20
C PHE A 95 4.85 20.75 -21.45
N ARG A 96 5.71 20.97 -20.43
CA ARG A 96 5.53 22.08 -19.49
C ARG A 96 6.84 22.68 -18.93
N LYS A 97 7.69 23.24 -19.81
CA LYS A 97 8.98 23.89 -19.41
C LYS A 97 8.86 25.05 -18.41
N ASN A 98 7.67 25.66 -18.27
CA ASN A 98 7.45 26.85 -17.44
C ASN A 98 6.78 26.54 -16.10
N TYR A 99 6.58 25.27 -15.74
CA TYR A 99 5.92 24.94 -14.48
C TYR A 99 6.91 24.90 -13.32
N PRO A 100 6.49 25.32 -12.11
CA PRO A 100 7.35 25.23 -10.95
C PRO A 100 7.69 23.76 -10.67
N LEU A 101 8.99 23.49 -10.51
CA LEU A 101 9.49 22.17 -10.12
C LEU A 101 9.23 21.86 -8.65
N ASP A 102 9.06 22.91 -7.84
CA ASP A 102 8.76 22.82 -6.42
C ASP A 102 7.35 22.29 -6.17
N ARG A 103 7.21 21.53 -5.09
CA ARG A 103 5.92 21.04 -4.60
C ARG A 103 5.01 22.22 -4.27
N GLN A 104 3.85 22.24 -4.90
CA GLN A 104 2.83 23.25 -4.68
C GLN A 104 1.75 22.69 -3.77
N LYS A 105 1.33 23.48 -2.78
CA LYS A 105 0.21 23.09 -1.89
C LYS A 105 -1.08 23.03 -2.67
N TYR A 106 -1.80 21.92 -2.60
CA TYR A 106 -3.13 21.78 -3.20
C TYR A 106 -4.23 21.98 -2.15
N GLU A 107 -4.23 21.11 -1.15
CA GLU A 107 -5.25 21.05 -0.10
C GLU A 107 -4.59 20.67 1.23
N GLU A 108 -5.21 21.09 2.33
CA GLU A 108 -4.94 20.56 3.66
C GLU A 108 -6.28 20.09 4.23
N ILE A 109 -6.32 18.82 4.66
CA ILE A 109 -7.51 18.22 5.27
C ILE A 109 -7.23 17.96 6.74
N TRP A 110 -8.18 18.28 7.60
CA TRP A 110 -8.14 17.96 9.01
C TRP A 110 -9.10 16.83 9.31
N TYR A 111 -8.64 15.86 10.09
CA TYR A 111 -9.38 14.67 10.47
C TYR A 111 -9.43 14.50 11.99
N HIS A 112 -10.50 13.87 12.45
CA HIS A 112 -10.65 13.36 13.80
C HIS A 112 -11.45 12.06 13.75
N ASP A 113 -10.93 10.99 14.35
CA ASP A 113 -11.55 9.65 14.35
C ASP A 113 -11.92 9.14 12.94
N GLY A 114 -10.99 9.27 11.98
CA GLY A 114 -11.21 8.88 10.58
C GLY A 114 -12.20 9.75 9.80
N LYS A 115 -12.76 10.82 10.39
CA LYS A 115 -13.73 11.71 9.74
C LYS A 115 -13.10 13.07 9.46
N ALA A 116 -13.35 13.60 8.26
CA ALA A 116 -12.91 14.95 7.91
C ALA A 116 -13.69 15.97 8.73
N VAL A 117 -12.98 16.81 9.49
CA VAL A 117 -13.54 17.90 10.31
C VAL A 117 -13.27 19.28 9.73
N GLY A 118 -12.36 19.37 8.75
CA GLY A 118 -12.10 20.62 8.07
C GLY A 118 -11.32 20.40 6.76
N LEU A 119 -11.35 21.42 5.92
CA LEU A 119 -10.66 21.45 4.64
C LEU A 119 -10.21 22.88 4.34
N LYS A 120 -8.99 23.03 3.85
CA LYS A 120 -8.51 24.26 3.24
C LYS A 120 -7.91 23.96 1.88
N ARG A 121 -8.52 24.52 0.83
CA ARG A 121 -8.01 24.46 -0.54
C ARG A 121 -7.15 25.68 -0.82
N TYR A 122 -5.92 25.45 -1.28
CA TYR A 122 -4.99 26.52 -1.65
C TYR A 122 -5.12 26.88 -3.13
N GLN A 123 -5.34 25.88 -3.99
CA GLN A 123 -5.52 26.06 -5.43
C GLN A 123 -6.28 24.89 -6.06
N TYR A 124 -6.61 24.98 -7.35
CA TYR A 124 -7.23 23.90 -8.11
C TYR A 124 -6.16 23.03 -8.79
N LEU A 125 -6.36 21.71 -8.82
CA LEU A 125 -5.53 20.79 -9.59
C LEU A 125 -5.66 21.07 -11.10
N ASN A 126 -4.64 21.66 -11.72
CA ASN A 126 -4.66 21.99 -13.15
C ASN A 126 -4.02 20.89 -14.03
N LEU A 127 -4.45 19.64 -13.83
CA LEU A 127 -3.94 18.47 -14.55
C LEU A 127 -4.65 18.32 -15.91
N SER A 128 -3.90 18.02 -16.96
CA SER A 128 -4.46 17.73 -18.29
C SER A 128 -5.10 16.34 -18.33
N SER A 129 -6.05 16.11 -19.24
CA SER A 129 -6.59 14.77 -19.52
C SER A 129 -5.60 13.85 -20.25
N GLU A 130 -4.59 14.43 -20.90
CA GLU A 130 -3.54 13.71 -21.63
C GLU A 130 -2.34 13.34 -20.74
N GLU A 131 -2.32 13.85 -19.50
CA GLU A 131 -1.24 13.63 -18.54
C GLU A 131 -1.56 12.44 -17.63
N GLN A 132 -0.53 11.66 -17.34
CA GLN A 132 -0.58 10.52 -16.44
C GLN A 132 0.23 10.80 -15.18
N GLY A 133 -0.31 10.49 -14.01
CA GLY A 133 0.42 10.70 -12.76
C GLY A 133 0.20 9.66 -11.69
N ALA A 134 0.88 9.89 -10.57
CA ALA A 134 0.86 9.02 -9.42
C ALA A 134 0.51 9.79 -8.13
N MET A 135 -0.03 9.06 -7.16
CA MET A 135 -0.12 9.52 -5.79
C MET A 135 0.92 8.79 -4.94
N TYR A 136 1.52 9.51 -3.99
CA TYR A 136 2.53 8.97 -3.11
C TYR A 136 2.22 9.34 -1.66
N VAL A 137 2.00 8.32 -0.83
CA VAL A 137 1.89 8.45 0.62
C VAL A 137 3.30 8.42 1.21
N VAL A 138 3.76 9.58 1.67
CA VAL A 138 5.09 9.73 2.26
C VAL A 138 5.19 8.84 3.51
N PRO A 139 6.21 7.96 3.61
CA PRO A 139 6.44 7.14 4.79
C PRO A 139 6.53 7.99 6.06
N ASN A 140 5.74 7.62 7.06
CA ASN A 140 5.77 8.22 8.39
C ASN A 140 5.43 7.10 9.40
N PRO A 141 6.18 6.96 10.52
CA PRO A 141 5.93 5.94 11.54
C PRO A 141 4.49 5.93 12.09
N LYS A 142 3.80 7.07 12.02
CA LYS A 142 2.41 7.20 12.48
C LYS A 142 1.38 6.85 11.40
N ASN A 143 1.76 6.61 10.15
CA ASN A 143 0.78 6.33 9.08
C ASN A 143 -0.10 5.12 9.41
N GLY A 144 0.45 4.09 10.06
CA GLY A 144 -0.30 2.90 10.46
C GLY A 144 -1.44 3.15 11.45
N GLU A 145 -1.30 4.16 12.32
CA GLU A 145 -2.32 4.53 13.30
C GLU A 145 -3.51 5.23 12.65
N TYR A 146 -3.31 5.90 11.50
CA TYR A 146 -4.28 6.80 10.87
C TYR A 146 -4.48 6.48 9.38
N VAL A 147 -4.49 5.19 9.05
CA VAL A 147 -4.72 4.71 7.68
C VAL A 147 -6.09 5.12 7.16
N ARG A 148 -7.09 5.28 8.04
CA ARG A 148 -8.46 5.67 7.65
C ARG A 148 -8.48 7.09 7.09
N GLU A 149 -7.78 8.02 7.73
CA GLU A 149 -7.63 9.41 7.32
C GLU A 149 -6.92 9.52 5.97
N LEU A 150 -5.80 8.82 5.81
CA LEU A 150 -5.05 8.80 4.55
C LEU A 150 -5.85 8.14 3.42
N THR A 151 -6.54 7.02 3.69
CA THR A 151 -7.40 6.36 2.70
C THR A 151 -8.56 7.27 2.28
N ASN A 152 -9.17 8.00 3.22
CA ASN A 152 -10.21 8.97 2.88
C ASN A 152 -9.69 10.08 1.97
N ALA A 153 -8.50 10.62 2.27
CA ALA A 153 -7.84 11.62 1.44
C ALA A 153 -7.51 11.07 0.04
N ILE A 154 -7.03 9.82 -0.05
CA ILE A 154 -6.81 9.11 -1.31
C ILE A 154 -8.10 9.03 -2.12
N VAL A 155 -9.18 8.50 -1.56
CA VAL A 155 -10.45 8.32 -2.28
C VAL A 155 -10.98 9.66 -2.77
N ARG A 156 -10.91 10.71 -1.95
CA ARG A 156 -11.28 12.07 -2.35
C ARG A 156 -10.46 12.55 -3.55
N LEU A 157 -9.14 12.35 -3.54
CA LEU A 157 -8.27 12.74 -4.65
C LEU A 157 -8.53 11.92 -5.91
N VAL A 158 -8.80 10.62 -5.78
CA VAL A 158 -9.21 9.77 -6.91
C VAL A 158 -10.46 10.36 -7.55
N LEU A 159 -11.49 10.70 -6.78
CA LEU A 159 -12.71 11.33 -7.29
C LEU A 159 -12.42 12.66 -8.01
N ASP A 160 -11.58 13.53 -7.42
CA ASP A 160 -11.18 14.80 -8.02
C ASP A 160 -10.43 14.62 -9.35
N ILE A 161 -9.55 13.62 -9.44
CA ILE A 161 -8.77 13.31 -10.66
C ILE A 161 -9.69 12.73 -11.74
N TYR A 162 -10.59 11.80 -11.37
CA TYR A 162 -11.56 11.21 -12.29
C TYR A 162 -12.54 12.25 -12.83
N ALA A 163 -13.00 13.18 -12.00
CA ALA A 163 -13.86 14.29 -12.43
C ALA A 163 -13.19 15.17 -13.51
N ARG A 164 -11.86 15.22 -13.53
CA ARG A 164 -11.05 15.95 -14.53
C ARG A 164 -10.70 15.13 -15.76
N ARG A 165 -11.05 13.84 -15.79
CA ARG A 165 -10.66 12.90 -16.85
C ARG A 165 -9.14 12.79 -17.03
N THR A 166 -8.40 12.97 -15.94
CA THR A 166 -6.95 12.80 -15.90
C THR A 166 -6.60 11.36 -15.53
N ILE A 167 -5.48 10.83 -16.04
CA ILE A 167 -5.07 9.44 -15.84
C ILE A 167 -4.29 9.32 -14.52
N LEU A 168 -4.88 8.62 -13.54
CA LEU A 168 -4.17 8.16 -12.35
C LEU A 168 -3.58 6.77 -12.62
N ALA A 169 -2.26 6.66 -12.68
CA ALA A 169 -1.56 5.42 -12.98
C ALA A 169 -1.43 4.49 -11.77
N THR A 170 -1.08 5.05 -10.63
CA THR A 170 -0.76 4.28 -9.42
C THR A 170 -0.85 5.13 -8.17
N ILE A 171 -1.03 4.45 -7.05
CA ILE A 171 -0.94 4.97 -5.70
C ILE A 171 0.13 4.16 -4.98
N VAL A 172 1.23 4.83 -4.62
CA VAL A 172 2.34 4.23 -3.89
C VAL A 172 2.13 4.47 -2.40
N VAL A 173 2.15 3.41 -1.61
CA VAL A 173 1.98 3.43 -0.14
C VAL A 173 3.09 2.64 0.55
N PRO A 174 3.46 2.96 1.79
CA PRO A 174 4.46 2.18 2.53
C PRO A 174 4.03 0.71 2.69
N GLN A 175 4.97 -0.22 2.47
CA GLN A 175 4.73 -1.66 2.49
C GLN A 175 4.15 -2.13 3.82
N ASP A 176 4.64 -1.59 4.93
CA ASP A 176 4.19 -1.92 6.29
C ASP A 176 2.69 -1.70 6.51
N TYR A 177 2.08 -0.82 5.71
CA TYR A 177 0.67 -0.45 5.81
C TYR A 177 -0.14 -0.83 4.57
N PHE A 178 0.46 -1.55 3.63
CA PHE A 178 -0.18 -1.89 2.35
C PHE A 178 -1.51 -2.62 2.55
N GLU A 179 -1.54 -3.65 3.39
CA GLU A 179 -2.77 -4.41 3.66
C GLU A 179 -3.81 -3.58 4.42
N ASN A 180 -3.38 -2.65 5.27
CA ASN A 180 -4.30 -1.73 5.94
C ASN A 180 -4.97 -0.78 4.94
N PHE A 181 -4.22 -0.21 3.99
CA PHE A 181 -4.79 0.60 2.90
C PHE A 181 -5.73 -0.24 2.04
N ALA A 182 -5.29 -1.43 1.64
CA ALA A 182 -6.09 -2.36 0.86
C ALA A 182 -7.43 -2.69 1.52
N SER A 183 -7.42 -2.98 2.82
CA SER A 183 -8.62 -3.23 3.61
C SER A 183 -9.49 -1.98 3.74
N ALA A 184 -8.90 -0.82 4.03
CA ALA A 184 -9.63 0.44 4.19
C ALA A 184 -10.34 0.88 2.89
N LEU A 185 -9.77 0.61 1.72
CA LEU A 185 -10.38 0.90 0.42
C LEU A 185 -11.74 0.18 0.23
N THR A 186 -11.90 -1.01 0.78
CA THR A 186 -13.17 -1.76 0.71
C THR A 186 -14.34 -1.03 1.39
N GLN A 187 -14.05 -0.19 2.39
CA GLN A 187 -15.06 0.63 3.07
C GLN A 187 -15.66 1.70 2.13
N TYR A 188 -14.93 2.04 1.06
CA TYR A 188 -15.32 2.99 0.03
C TYR A 188 -15.80 2.30 -1.26
N ASN A 189 -16.21 1.04 -1.16
CA ASN A 189 -16.68 0.20 -2.27
C ASN A 189 -15.62 -0.05 -3.36
N PHE A 190 -14.33 0.03 -3.01
CA PHE A 190 -13.24 -0.42 -3.89
C PHE A 190 -12.87 -1.87 -3.55
N PHE A 191 -13.20 -2.79 -4.45
CA PHE A 191 -12.99 -4.22 -4.24
C PHE A 191 -11.97 -4.80 -5.21
N LYS A 192 -11.28 -5.87 -4.77
CA LYS A 192 -10.44 -6.66 -5.65
C LYS A 192 -11.35 -7.45 -6.60
N LEU A 193 -11.25 -7.21 -7.91
CA LEU A 193 -11.93 -8.06 -8.88
C LEU A 193 -11.27 -9.44 -8.90
N THR A 194 -12.05 -10.47 -8.61
CA THR A 194 -11.63 -11.87 -8.79
C THR A 194 -12.03 -12.40 -10.17
N VAL A 195 -13.04 -11.81 -10.81
CA VAL A 195 -13.55 -12.23 -12.12
C VAL A 195 -13.83 -10.99 -12.96
N VAL A 196 -13.02 -10.76 -14.00
CA VAL A 196 -13.33 -9.77 -15.04
C VAL A 196 -14.35 -10.43 -15.97
N TYR A 197 -15.62 -10.03 -15.87
CA TYR A 197 -16.65 -10.56 -16.77
C TYR A 197 -16.35 -10.16 -18.22
N PRO A 198 -16.51 -11.09 -19.19
CA PRO A 198 -16.43 -10.75 -20.61
C PRO A 198 -17.61 -9.83 -20.95
N GLY A 199 -17.30 -8.57 -21.24
CA GLY A 199 -18.23 -7.43 -21.19
C GLY A 199 -17.61 -6.23 -20.47
N GLY A 200 -16.57 -6.49 -19.66
CA GLY A 200 -15.72 -5.54 -18.97
C GLY A 200 -16.44 -4.85 -17.80
N PRO A 201 -15.74 -4.51 -16.71
CA PRO A 201 -16.16 -3.30 -16.00
C PRO A 201 -16.20 -2.17 -17.04
N GLY A 202 -17.27 -1.38 -17.07
CA GLY A 202 -17.39 -0.23 -17.98
C GLY A 202 -16.30 0.82 -17.72
N ASN A 203 -16.60 2.11 -17.89
CA ASN A 203 -15.73 3.19 -17.40
C ASN A 203 -15.70 3.22 -15.85
N ASN A 204 -15.31 2.13 -15.21
CA ASN A 204 -15.30 1.97 -13.78
C ASN A 204 -14.01 2.57 -13.23
N MET A 205 -14.17 3.31 -12.15
CA MET A 205 -13.06 3.87 -11.40
C MET A 205 -12.20 2.76 -10.84
N SER A 206 -10.88 2.84 -11.01
CA SER A 206 -9.94 1.84 -10.51
C SER A 206 -8.79 2.50 -9.76
N ILE A 207 -8.25 1.76 -8.80
CA ILE A 207 -7.09 2.15 -8.00
C ILE A 207 -6.06 1.05 -8.16
N HIS A 208 -4.90 1.40 -8.71
CA HIS A 208 -3.73 0.55 -8.71
C HIS A 208 -2.86 0.91 -7.50
N LEU A 209 -2.88 0.07 -6.46
CA LEU A 209 -2.12 0.28 -5.24
C LEU A 209 -0.79 -0.50 -5.31
N VAL A 210 0.32 0.17 -5.01
CA VAL A 210 1.69 -0.40 -5.05
C VAL A 210 2.41 -0.11 -3.73
N SER A 211 3.17 -1.07 -3.22
CA SER A 211 3.97 -0.92 -2.00
C SER A 211 5.30 -0.19 -2.26
N GLU A 212 5.77 0.55 -1.27
CA GLU A 212 7.17 0.98 -1.12
C GLU A 212 7.82 0.28 0.09
N PRO A 213 8.92 -0.46 -0.10
CA PRO A 213 9.59 -0.72 -1.37
C PRO A 213 8.74 -1.57 -2.32
N GLN A 214 9.09 -1.53 -3.61
CA GLN A 214 8.34 -2.25 -4.63
C GLN A 214 8.39 -3.76 -4.34
N GLY A 215 7.22 -4.41 -4.36
CA GLY A 215 7.13 -5.86 -4.14
C GLY A 215 5.71 -6.38 -4.03
N THR A 216 4.73 -5.52 -3.68
CA THR A 216 3.32 -5.88 -3.64
C THR A 216 2.50 -4.88 -4.43
N GLU A 217 1.61 -5.37 -5.29
CA GLU A 217 0.68 -4.56 -6.06
C GLU A 217 -0.72 -5.18 -6.06
N ARG A 218 -1.75 -4.34 -6.13
CA ARG A 218 -3.15 -4.78 -6.18
C ARG A 218 -4.02 -3.76 -6.91
N TYR A 219 -4.87 -4.25 -7.80
CA TYR A 219 -5.90 -3.45 -8.47
C TYR A 219 -7.22 -3.57 -7.71
N PHE A 220 -7.84 -2.41 -7.47
CA PHE A 220 -9.18 -2.29 -6.92
C PHE A 220 -10.08 -1.59 -7.92
N TYR A 221 -11.34 -1.97 -7.95
CA TYR A 221 -12.33 -1.40 -8.83
C TYR A 221 -13.52 -0.96 -7.99
N TYR A 222 -14.06 0.21 -8.34
CA TYR A 222 -15.24 0.75 -7.71
C TYR A 222 -16.46 -0.07 -8.13
N ASP A 223 -17.23 -0.50 -7.13
CA ASP A 223 -18.52 -1.18 -7.31
C ASP A 223 -19.65 -0.23 -6.92
N ASP A 224 -20.47 0.14 -7.91
CA ASP A 224 -21.64 0.99 -7.75
C ASP A 224 -22.92 0.19 -7.48
N SER A 225 -22.87 -1.14 -7.54
CA SER A 225 -24.05 -2.01 -7.53
C SER A 225 -24.81 -2.01 -6.20
N GLY A 226 -24.22 -1.46 -5.14
CA GLY A 226 -24.80 -1.42 -3.80
C GLY A 226 -25.04 -2.80 -3.18
N ARG A 227 -24.56 -3.87 -3.80
CA ARG A 227 -24.70 -5.25 -3.32
C ARG A 227 -23.66 -5.50 -2.24
N ARG A 228 -24.09 -5.46 -0.99
CA ARG A 228 -23.30 -5.88 0.18
C ARG A 228 -23.82 -7.19 0.72
#